data_AF-A0A1F3ZYG1-F1
#
_entry.id   AF-A0A1F3ZYG1-F1
#
_cell.length_a   1.000
_cell.length_b   1.000
_cell.length_c   1.000
_cell.angle_alpha   90.00
_cell.angle_beta   90.00
_cell.angle_gamma   90.00
#
_symmetry.space_group_name_H-M   'P 1'
#
loop_
_entity.id
_entity.type
_entity.pdbx_description
1 polymer ?
#
loop_
_entity_poly.entity_id
_entity_poly.type
_entity_poly.pdbx_seq_one_letter_code
_entity_poly.pdbx_strand_id
1 'polypeptide(L)' 'MAKLRHIAMVVEDMEGESKKAEASGAVRCGSIMLAASEGGRETERKFRDPNGQVFDLTSPDYARDFWRVAV' A
#
# COMPACT_ATOMS: atom_id res chain seq x y z
N MET A 1 -14.16 -11.14 13.31
CA MET A 1 -13.42 -10.92 12.04
C MET A 1 -11.94 -11.11 12.30
N ALA A 2 -11.27 -11.99 11.56
CA ALA A 2 -9.82 -12.10 11.63
C ALA A 2 -9.18 -10.87 10.97
N LYS A 3 -8.17 -10.28 11.60
CA LYS A 3 -7.39 -9.19 10.98
C LYS A 3 -6.63 -9.75 9.77
N LEU A 4 -6.63 -9.01 8.66
CA LEU A 4 -5.85 -9.35 7.47
C LEU A 4 -4.36 -9.32 7.84
N ARG A 5 -3.69 -10.47 7.80
CA ARG A 5 -2.24 -10.55 8.08
C ARG A 5 -1.48 -10.11 6.83
N HIS A 6 -0.65 -9.09 6.96
CA HIS A 6 0.11 -8.52 5.85
C HIS A 6 1.41 -7.89 6.35
N ILE A 7 2.33 -7.63 5.41
CA ILE A 7 3.56 -6.88 5.62
C ILE A 7 3.44 -5.56 4.85
N ALA A 8 3.80 -4.45 5.47
CA ALA A 8 3.76 -3.14 4.85
C ALA A 8 5.17 -2.65 4.53
N MET A 9 5.34 -2.03 3.36
CA MET A 9 6.57 -1.39 2.92
C MET A 9 6.30 0.09 2.61
N VAL A 10 7.13 0.96 3.18
CA VAL A 10 7.09 2.41 2.88
C VAL A 10 7.91 2.66 1.62
N VAL A 11 7.30 3.29 0.62
CA VAL A 11 7.93 3.52 -0.69
C VAL A 11 7.69 4.95 -1.17
N GLU A 12 8.73 5.57 -1.75
CA GLU A 12 8.64 6.93 -2.29
C GLU A 12 7.85 6.98 -3.61
N ASP A 13 8.11 6.03 -4.51
CA ASP A 13 7.44 5.91 -5.80
C ASP A 13 6.39 4.79 -5.78
N MET A 14 5.18 5.12 -5.29
CA MET A 14 4.09 4.15 -5.25
C MET A 14 3.74 3.61 -6.64
N GLU A 15 3.86 4.41 -7.69
CA GLU A 15 3.46 4.01 -9.04
C GLU A 15 4.45 3.01 -9.66
N GLY A 16 5.74 3.32 -9.58
CA GLY A 16 6.81 2.43 -10.03
C GLY A 16 6.82 1.10 -9.28
N GLU A 17 6.70 1.13 -7.96
CA GLU A 17 6.68 -0.09 -7.14
C GLU A 17 5.41 -0.92 -7.36
N SER A 18 4.26 -0.28 -7.62
CA SER A 18 3.03 -1.00 -7.99
C SER A 18 3.19 -1.75 -9.30
N LYS A 19 3.77 -1.13 -10.32
CA LYS A 19 4.04 -1.79 -11.61
C LYS A 19 4.96 -2.99 -11.45
N LYS A 20 5.97 -2.91 -10.57
CA LYS A 20 6.85 -4.05 -10.26
C LYS A 20 6.10 -5.19 -9.58
N ALA A 21 5.22 -4.86 -8.62
CA ALA A 21 4.37 -5.84 -7.96
C ALA A 21 3.47 -6.58 -8.97
N GLU A 22 2.78 -5.83 -9.83
CA GLU A 22 1.90 -6.38 -10.87
C GLU A 22 2.66 -7.21 -11.91
N ALA A 23 3.82 -6.72 -12.37
CA ALA A 23 4.69 -7.47 -13.29
C ALA A 23 5.21 -8.78 -12.67
N SER A 24 5.29 -8.86 -11.34
CA SER A 24 5.66 -10.07 -10.59
C SER A 24 4.47 -11.01 -10.32
N GLY A 25 3.29 -10.70 -10.87
CA GLY A 25 2.07 -11.50 -10.74
C GLY A 25 1.24 -11.18 -9.50
N ALA A 26 1.57 -10.13 -8.73
CA ALA A 26 0.72 -9.71 -7.64
C ALA A 26 -0.54 -9.01 -8.17
N VAL A 27 -1.67 -9.23 -7.50
CA VAL A 27 -2.96 -8.65 -7.88
C VAL A 27 -3.37 -7.62 -6.85
N ARG A 28 -3.71 -6.42 -7.31
CA ARG A 28 -4.24 -5.34 -6.46
C ARG A 28 -5.59 -5.75 -5.87
N CYS A 29 -5.74 -5.64 -4.56
CA CYS A 29 -6.92 -6.12 -3.83
C CYS A 29 -7.50 -5.11 -2.85
N GLY A 30 -6.93 -3.91 -2.75
CA GLY A 30 -7.48 -2.82 -1.95
C GLY A 30 -6.57 -1.59 -1.91
N SER A 31 -7.03 -0.56 -1.23
CA SER A 31 -6.30 0.69 -1.05
C SER A 31 -6.80 1.50 0.15
N ILE A 32 -5.96 2.44 0.60
CA ILE A 32 -6.38 3.51 1.52
C ILE A 32 -6.34 4.85 0.77
N MET A 33 -7.48 5.53 0.79
CA MET A 33 -7.67 6.85 0.20
C MET A 33 -7.58 7.90 1.30
N LEU A 34 -6.74 8.92 1.11
CA LEU A 34 -6.74 10.08 2.00
C LEU A 34 -7.87 11.02 1.59
N ALA A 35 -8.95 11.05 2.37
CA ALA A 35 -10.14 11.84 2.09
C ALA A 35 -9.94 13.37 2.24
N ALA A 36 -8.79 13.82 2.75
CA ALA A 36 -8.55 15.22 3.14
C ALA A 36 -8.17 16.16 1.97
N SER A 37 -7.99 15.66 0.75
CA SER A 37 -7.67 16.48 -0.43
C SER A 37 -8.75 16.34 -1.50
N GLU A 38 -9.22 17.45 -2.08
CA GLU A 38 -10.03 17.43 -3.31
C GLU A 38 -9.30 16.60 -4.36
N GLY A 39 -9.94 15.53 -4.84
CA GLY A 39 -9.33 14.57 -5.79
C GLY A 39 -8.76 13.30 -5.17
N GLY A 40 -8.82 13.10 -3.85
CA GLY A 40 -8.56 11.84 -3.14
C GLY A 40 -7.29 11.10 -3.56
N ARG A 41 -6.16 11.40 -2.92
CA ARG A 41 -4.90 10.70 -3.21
C ARG A 41 -4.91 9.31 -2.57
N GLU A 42 -4.59 8.29 -3.35
CA GLU A 42 -4.28 6.97 -2.82
C GLU A 42 -2.96 7.03 -2.05
N THR A 43 -2.95 6.52 -0.82
CA THR A 43 -1.81 6.60 0.10
C THR A 43 -1.25 5.25 0.49
N GLU A 44 -2.01 4.19 0.24
CA GLU A 44 -1.61 2.79 0.38
C GLU A 44 -2.27 1.97 -0.73
N ARG A 45 -1.50 1.06 -1.32
CA ARG A 45 -1.96 0.05 -2.28
C ARG A 45 -1.71 -1.34 -1.70
N LYS A 46 -2.74 -2.17 -1.69
CA LYS A 46 -2.69 -3.53 -1.14
C LYS A 46 -2.69 -4.57 -2.25
N PHE A 47 -1.75 -5.50 -2.17
CA PHE A 47 -1.54 -6.54 -3.16
C PHE A 47 -1.59 -7.93 -2.53
N ARG A 48 -2.07 -8.91 -3.31
CA ARG A 48 -1.89 -10.33 -3.01
C ARG A 48 -0.93 -10.93 -4.03
N ASP A 49 0.16 -11.52 -3.56
CA ASP A 49 1.14 -12.20 -4.42
C ASP A 49 0.62 -13.56 -4.92
N PRO A 50 1.31 -14.21 -5.88
CA PRO A 50 0.94 -15.54 -6.36
C PRO A 50 0.91 -16.65 -5.29
N ASN A 51 1.61 -16.46 -4.17
CA ASN A 51 1.63 -17.39 -3.04
C ASN A 51 0.50 -17.14 -2.04
N GLY A 52 -0.33 -16.12 -2.26
CA GLY A 52 -1.43 -15.73 -1.39
C GLY A 52 -1.04 -14.80 -0.24
N GLN A 53 0.22 -14.35 -0.16
CA GLN A 53 0.66 -13.39 0.84
C GLN A 53 0.15 -11.99 0.48
N VAL A 54 -0.35 -11.28 1.49
CA VAL A 54 -0.79 -9.89 1.33
C VAL A 54 0.30 -8.95 1.80
N PHE A 55 0.54 -7.89 1.02
CA PHE A 55 1.46 -6.83 1.39
C PHE A 55 0.95 -5.46 0.90
N ASP A 56 1.47 -4.42 1.52
CA ASP A 56 1.13 -3.03 1.24
C ASP A 56 2.32 -2.24 0.75
N LEU A 57 2.06 -1.35 -0.22
CA LEU A 57 2.95 -0.27 -0.60
C LEU A 57 2.32 1.03 -0.11
N THR A 58 3.03 1.73 0.77
CA THR A 58 2.48 2.89 1.49
C THR A 58 3.37 4.11 1.33
N SER A 59 2.75 5.25 1.07
CA SER A 59 3.43 6.54 0.97
C SER A 59 4.05 6.99 2.30
N PRO A 60 5.19 7.72 2.29
CA PRO A 60 5.87 8.13 3.52
C PRO A 60 5.03 9.05 4.42
N ASP A 61 4.26 9.96 3.83
CA ASP A 61 3.38 10.87 4.58
C ASP A 61 2.29 10.09 5.33
N TYR A 62 1.68 9.09 4.71
CA TYR A 62 0.67 8.27 5.40
C TYR A 62 1.29 7.45 6.54
N ALA A 63 2.44 6.82 6.29
CA ALA A 63 3.16 6.06 7.30
C ALA A 63 3.56 6.95 8.50
N ARG A 64 4.04 8.18 8.26
CA ARG A 64 4.36 9.14 9.31
C ARG A 64 3.11 9.57 10.10
N ASP A 65 2.05 9.95 9.40
CA ASP A 65 0.91 10.63 10.04
C ASP A 65 -0.04 9.64 10.74
N PHE A 66 -0.19 8.42 10.20
CA PHE A 66 -1.13 7.42 10.70
C PHE A 66 -0.45 6.24 11.41
N TRP A 67 0.68 5.74 10.91
CA TRP A 67 1.40 4.65 11.58
C TRP A 67 2.37 5.15 12.65
N ARG A 68 2.71 6.46 12.62
CA ARG A 68 3.62 7.11 13.58
C ARG A 68 5.01 6.48 13.59
N VAL A 69 5.49 6.06 12.42
CA VAL A 69 6.86 5.57 12.22
C VAL A 69 7.76 6.69 11.69
N ALA A 70 9.04 6.65 12.04
CA ALA A 70 10.03 7.61 11.53
C ALA A 70 10.47 7.18 10.12
N VAL A 71 9.96 7.91 9.12
CA VAL A 71 10.20 7.71 7.69
C VAL A 71 10.50 9.04 7.01
#